data_AF-A0A433V678-F1
#
_entry.id   AF-A0A433V678-F1
#
_cell.length_a   1.000
_cell.length_b   1.000
_cell.length_c   1.000
_cell.angle_alpha   90.00
_cell.angle_beta   90.00
_cell.angle_gamma   90.00
#
_symmetry.space_group_name_H-M   'P 1'
#
loop_
_entity.id
_entity.type
_entity.pdbx_description
1 polymer ?
#
loop_
_entity_poly.entity_id
_entity_poly.type
_entity_poly.pdbx_seq_one_letter_code
_entity_poly.pdbx_strand_id
1 'polypeptide(L)'
;MNNYNTLKILPTQGLEPRQFLRYCFGIATLGAESLLEEETDSQYRKKCITVLSHVFNIEKATVRKWGTDLNFDGMPNYCKIGLAYIQSAQINSKIVETILNGEYVPPIIEPQIFLEKILLDGLSEQQRVQTISHTGFHASCIRTLTQVLHVGARSVQKWGQDITFSKMPRIHKHTLGYALAAISKSQHQSNNWNQRAA
;
A
#
# COMPACT_ATOMS: atom_id res chain seq x y z
N MET A 1 24.82 -7.17 2.07
CA MET A 1 24.01 -5.92 2.05
C MET A 1 22.63 -6.22 2.58
N ASN A 2 22.13 -5.41 3.51
CA ASN A 2 21.03 -5.75 4.41
C ASN A 2 19.70 -5.29 3.79
N ASN A 3 19.13 -6.08 2.87
CA ASN A 3 17.90 -5.74 2.15
C ASN A 3 16.68 -5.47 3.08
N TYR A 4 16.77 -5.86 4.36
CA TYR A 4 15.85 -5.45 5.42
C TYR A 4 15.75 -3.93 5.64
N ASN A 5 16.78 -3.16 5.28
CA ASN A 5 16.74 -1.70 5.38
C ASN A 5 15.75 -1.09 4.38
N THR A 6 15.48 -1.75 3.25
CA THR A 6 14.51 -1.26 2.25
C THR A 6 13.10 -1.15 2.85
N LEU A 7 12.72 -2.04 3.76
CA LEU A 7 11.41 -1.97 4.40
C LEU A 7 11.31 -0.88 5.46
N LYS A 8 12.43 -0.35 5.97
CA LYS A 8 12.42 0.70 7.00
C LYS A 8 11.96 2.06 6.46
N ILE A 9 11.99 2.25 5.13
CA ILE A 9 11.51 3.48 4.50
C ILE A 9 9.98 3.49 4.34
N LEU A 10 9.34 2.32 4.48
CA LEU A 10 7.90 2.23 4.40
C LEU A 10 7.28 2.78 5.68
N PRO A 11 6.12 3.47 5.59
CA PRO A 11 5.29 3.78 6.74
C PRO A 11 5.06 2.54 7.60
N THR A 12 5.17 2.70 8.92
CA THR A 12 4.88 1.63 9.90
C THR A 12 3.55 1.84 10.61
N GLN A 13 2.84 2.92 10.30
CA GLN A 13 1.53 3.24 10.85
C GLN A 13 0.55 3.45 9.70
N GLY A 14 -0.68 2.99 9.92
CA GLY A 14 -1.77 3.22 8.98
C GLY A 14 -2.17 4.69 8.96
N LEU A 15 -2.65 5.14 7.80
CA LEU A 15 -3.20 6.46 7.62
C LEU A 15 -4.71 6.43 7.79
N GLU A 16 -5.26 7.41 8.51
CA GLU A 16 -6.69 7.48 8.74
C GLU A 16 -7.45 7.84 7.43
N PRO A 17 -8.59 7.18 7.15
CA PRO A 17 -9.27 7.30 5.85
C PRO A 17 -9.64 8.75 5.51
N ARG A 18 -10.17 9.50 6.48
CA ARG A 18 -10.56 10.90 6.27
C ARG A 18 -9.37 11.79 5.92
N GLN A 19 -8.22 11.57 6.55
CA GLN A 19 -6.99 12.31 6.26
C GLN A 19 -6.50 12.01 4.84
N PHE A 20 -6.47 10.73 4.46
CA PHE A 20 -6.14 10.30 3.10
C PHE A 20 -7.06 10.94 2.07
N LEU A 21 -8.38 10.89 2.29
CA LEU A 21 -9.38 11.42 1.37
C LEU A 21 -9.24 12.93 1.19
N ARG A 22 -9.02 13.68 2.27
CA ARG A 22 -8.74 15.12 2.20
C ARG A 22 -7.49 15.42 1.36
N TYR A 23 -6.44 14.61 1.50
CA TYR A 23 -5.25 14.72 0.65
C TYR A 23 -5.57 14.44 -0.82
N CYS A 24 -6.31 13.37 -1.10
CA CYS A 24 -6.74 13.00 -2.45
C CYS A 24 -7.53 14.11 -3.14
N PHE A 25 -8.51 14.69 -2.46
CA PHE A 25 -9.34 15.77 -3.02
C PHE A 25 -8.65 17.14 -3.01
N GLY A 26 -7.40 17.24 -2.53
CA GLY A 26 -6.67 18.50 -2.48
C GLY A 26 -7.20 19.49 -1.45
N ILE A 27 -8.02 19.03 -0.50
CA ILE A 27 -8.66 19.86 0.52
C ILE A 27 -7.97 19.80 1.88
N ALA A 28 -6.90 19.01 2.03
CA ALA A 28 -6.20 18.80 3.30
C ALA A 28 -5.64 20.08 3.95
N THR A 29 -5.37 21.13 3.17
CA THR A 29 -4.84 22.41 3.64
C THR A 29 -5.90 23.48 3.80
N LEU A 30 -7.17 23.18 3.54
CA LEU A 30 -8.25 24.15 3.70
C LEU A 30 -8.51 24.47 5.18
N GLY A 31 -9.02 25.68 5.42
CA GLY A 31 -9.52 26.08 6.74
C GLY A 31 -10.75 25.30 7.16
N ALA A 32 -11.11 25.35 8.45
CA ALA A 32 -12.20 24.56 9.02
C ALA A 32 -13.56 24.79 8.33
N GLU A 33 -13.86 26.03 7.95
CA GLU A 33 -15.11 26.39 7.29
C GLU A 33 -15.21 25.78 5.87
N SER A 34 -14.18 25.97 5.04
CA SER A 34 -14.15 25.39 3.69
C SER A 34 -14.06 23.85 3.71
N LEU A 35 -13.39 23.26 4.71
CA LEU A 35 -13.42 21.81 4.91
C LEU A 35 -14.85 21.32 5.19
N LEU A 36 -15.60 22.04 6.03
CA LEU A 36 -16.96 21.68 6.36
C LEU A 36 -17.87 21.78 5.12
N GLU A 37 -17.74 22.84 4.32
CA GLU A 37 -18.47 23.00 3.06
C GLU A 37 -18.24 21.81 2.12
N GLU A 38 -16.98 21.46 1.85
CA GLU A 38 -16.62 20.32 1.00
C GLU A 38 -17.09 18.98 1.56
N GLU A 39 -16.94 18.76 2.87
CA GLU A 39 -17.30 17.49 3.51
C GLU A 39 -18.83 17.32 3.72
N THR A 40 -19.59 18.41 3.67
CA THR A 40 -21.07 18.39 3.73
C THR A 40 -21.73 18.31 2.35
N ASP A 41 -20.96 18.44 1.26
CA ASP A 41 -21.44 18.16 -0.09
C ASP A 41 -22.02 16.73 -0.18
N SER A 42 -23.25 16.65 -0.70
CA SER A 42 -24.01 15.40 -0.76
C SER A 42 -23.31 14.28 -1.55
N GLN A 43 -22.42 14.63 -2.48
CA GLN A 43 -21.65 13.70 -3.30
C GLN A 43 -20.29 13.37 -2.70
N TYR A 44 -19.76 14.15 -1.76
CA TYR A 44 -18.42 13.95 -1.21
C TYR A 44 -18.23 12.55 -0.64
N ARG A 45 -19.16 12.08 0.21
CA ARG A 45 -19.09 10.71 0.74
C ARG A 45 -19.16 9.63 -0.35
N LYS A 46 -19.97 9.85 -1.40
CA LYS A 46 -20.08 8.92 -2.54
C LYS A 46 -18.79 8.87 -3.36
N LYS A 47 -18.12 10.01 -3.53
CA LYS A 47 -16.78 10.11 -4.15
C LYS A 47 -15.75 9.39 -3.28
N CYS A 48 -15.75 9.61 -1.97
CA CYS A 48 -14.87 8.90 -1.03
C CYS A 48 -15.00 7.38 -1.11
N ILE A 49 -16.24 6.87 -1.10
CA ILE A 49 -16.51 5.44 -1.25
C ILE A 49 -15.98 4.91 -2.58
N THR A 50 -16.12 5.69 -3.65
CA THR A 50 -15.63 5.33 -4.98
C THR A 50 -14.10 5.25 -4.99
N VAL A 51 -13.41 6.22 -4.39
CA VAL A 51 -11.95 6.21 -4.25
C VAL A 51 -11.49 4.96 -3.50
N LEU A 52 -11.99 4.74 -2.29
CA LEU A 52 -11.60 3.59 -1.46
C LEU A 52 -11.92 2.23 -2.13
N SER A 53 -13.04 2.15 -2.83
CA SER A 53 -13.44 0.94 -3.58
C SER A 53 -12.45 0.61 -4.69
N HIS A 54 -12.01 1.59 -5.48
CA HIS A 54 -11.08 1.37 -6.58
C HIS A 54 -9.66 1.10 -6.11
N VAL A 55 -9.14 1.85 -5.12
CA VAL A 55 -7.75 1.67 -4.67
C VAL A 55 -7.51 0.29 -4.06
N PHE A 56 -8.51 -0.30 -3.40
CA PHE A 56 -8.42 -1.66 -2.85
C PHE A 56 -9.02 -2.73 -3.76
N ASN A 57 -9.62 -2.33 -4.89
CA ASN A 57 -10.36 -3.20 -5.80
C ASN A 57 -11.40 -4.08 -5.08
N ILE A 58 -12.25 -3.43 -4.27
CA ILE A 58 -13.32 -4.08 -3.52
C ILE A 58 -14.66 -3.41 -3.84
N GLU A 59 -15.75 -4.11 -3.54
CA GLU A 59 -17.08 -3.56 -3.76
C GLU A 59 -17.37 -2.33 -2.90
N LYS A 60 -18.05 -1.33 -3.47
CA LYS A 60 -18.57 -0.15 -2.74
C LYS A 60 -19.43 -0.55 -1.55
N ALA A 61 -20.15 -1.68 -1.63
CA ALA A 61 -20.93 -2.22 -0.53
C ALA A 61 -20.07 -2.59 0.70
N THR A 62 -18.86 -3.10 0.47
CA THR A 62 -17.89 -3.38 1.54
C THR A 62 -17.42 -2.09 2.19
N VAL A 63 -17.07 -1.08 1.41
CA VAL A 63 -16.63 0.23 1.92
C VAL A 63 -17.73 0.92 2.74
N ARG A 64 -19.00 0.83 2.30
CA ARG A 64 -20.14 1.37 3.06
C ARG A 64 -20.28 0.76 4.46
N LYS A 65 -19.84 -0.49 4.66
CA LYS A 65 -19.88 -1.17 5.96
C LYS A 65 -18.76 -0.72 6.91
N TRP A 66 -17.77 0.05 6.43
CA TRP A 66 -16.71 0.58 7.28
C TRP A 66 -17.16 1.78 8.12
N GLY A 67 -18.32 2.37 7.88
CA GLY A 67 -18.82 3.45 8.71
C GLY A 67 -19.89 4.26 8.00
N THR A 68 -20.74 4.94 8.79
CA THR A 68 -21.80 5.81 8.28
C THR A 68 -21.31 7.21 7.96
N ASP A 69 -20.21 7.65 8.59
CA ASP A 69 -19.61 8.97 8.44
C ASP A 69 -18.45 8.99 7.43
N LEU A 70 -17.62 10.03 7.50
CA LEU A 70 -16.42 10.23 6.68
C LEU A 70 -15.14 9.68 7.32
N ASN A 71 -15.21 9.15 8.55
CA ASN A 71 -14.06 8.59 9.26
C ASN A 71 -13.80 7.13 8.86
N PHE A 72 -14.86 6.38 8.51
CA PHE A 72 -14.78 4.97 8.13
C PHE A 72 -14.09 4.10 9.20
N ASP A 73 -14.49 4.26 10.46
CA ASP A 73 -13.85 3.65 11.64
C ASP A 73 -13.69 2.12 11.59
N GLY A 74 -14.58 1.43 10.88
CA GLY A 74 -14.54 -0.01 10.62
C GLY A 74 -13.57 -0.44 9.51
N MET A 75 -12.78 0.47 8.93
CA MET A 75 -11.76 0.11 7.95
C MET A 75 -10.67 -0.77 8.59
N PRO A 76 -10.34 -1.93 8.00
CA PRO A 76 -9.29 -2.80 8.52
C PRO A 76 -7.90 -2.13 8.53
N ASN A 77 -7.08 -2.44 9.53
CA ASN A 77 -5.74 -1.88 9.67
C ASN A 77 -4.82 -2.13 8.45
N TYR A 78 -4.95 -3.28 7.79
CA TYR A 78 -4.20 -3.57 6.57
C TYR A 78 -4.63 -2.68 5.39
N CYS A 79 -5.85 -2.13 5.39
CA CYS A 79 -6.25 -1.11 4.42
C CYS A 79 -5.62 0.24 4.81
N LYS A 80 -5.64 0.61 6.09
CA LYS A 80 -5.02 1.86 6.57
C LYS A 80 -3.53 1.95 6.23
N ILE A 81 -2.77 0.85 6.34
CA ILE A 81 -1.37 0.84 5.89
C ILE A 81 -1.25 0.98 4.37
N GLY A 82 -2.17 0.36 3.61
CA GLY A 82 -2.25 0.57 2.17
C GLY A 82 -2.45 2.04 1.79
N LEU A 83 -3.32 2.77 2.50
CA LEU A 83 -3.49 4.22 2.32
C LEU A 83 -2.19 4.99 2.56
N ALA A 84 -1.43 4.62 3.60
CA ALA A 84 -0.14 5.24 3.88
C ALA A 84 0.88 5.00 2.75
N TYR A 85 0.90 3.80 2.17
CA TYR A 85 1.74 3.49 1.01
C TYR A 85 1.32 4.27 -0.24
N ILE A 86 0.01 4.38 -0.50
CA ILE A 86 -0.53 5.17 -1.63
C ILE A 86 -0.10 6.64 -1.50
N GLN A 87 -0.24 7.22 -0.31
CA GLN A 87 0.18 8.60 -0.06
C GLN A 87 1.71 8.76 -0.21
N SER A 88 2.49 7.81 0.31
CA SER A 88 3.96 7.85 0.20
C SER A 88 4.46 7.68 -1.24
N ALA A 89 3.74 6.91 -2.05
CA ALA A 89 3.95 6.82 -3.49
C ALA A 89 3.55 8.11 -4.24
N GLN A 90 2.98 9.10 -3.55
CA GLN A 90 2.47 10.36 -4.10
C GLN A 90 1.47 10.14 -5.24
N ILE A 91 0.57 9.18 -5.04
CA ILE A 91 -0.61 9.02 -5.90
C ILE A 91 -1.47 10.28 -5.69
N ASN A 92 -1.40 11.21 -6.65
CA ASN A 92 -1.87 12.60 -6.51
C ASN A 92 -3.31 12.80 -7.01
N SER A 93 -3.82 14.04 -6.94
CA SER A 93 -5.17 14.43 -7.37
C SER A 93 -5.52 14.03 -8.81
N LYS A 94 -4.54 13.96 -9.74
CA LYS A 94 -4.79 13.49 -11.11
C LYS A 94 -5.23 12.02 -11.15
N ILE A 95 -4.81 11.22 -10.18
CA ILE A 95 -5.26 9.83 -10.07
C ILE A 95 -6.67 9.76 -9.46
N VAL A 96 -7.08 10.74 -8.66
CA VAL A 96 -8.46 10.79 -8.15
C VAL A 96 -9.45 10.99 -9.28
N GLU A 97 -9.15 11.88 -10.24
CA GLU A 97 -9.97 12.06 -11.44
C GLU A 97 -10.10 10.76 -12.24
N THR A 98 -8.99 10.05 -12.50
CA THR A 98 -9.05 8.76 -13.20
C THR A 98 -9.79 7.68 -12.40
N ILE A 99 -9.71 7.69 -11.07
CA ILE A 99 -10.50 6.81 -10.20
C ILE A 99 -12.00 7.12 -10.32
N LEU A 100 -12.38 8.40 -10.25
CA LEU A 100 -13.79 8.81 -10.32
C LEU A 100 -14.40 8.51 -11.69
N ASN A 101 -13.60 8.59 -12.75
CA ASN A 101 -13.98 8.23 -14.11
C ASN A 101 -13.96 6.72 -14.37
N GLY A 102 -13.45 5.91 -13.43
CA GLY A 102 -13.38 4.44 -13.56
C GLY A 102 -12.23 3.93 -14.43
N GLU A 103 -11.27 4.79 -14.77
CA GLU A 103 -10.11 4.46 -15.62
C GLU A 103 -8.91 3.97 -14.81
N TYR A 104 -8.93 4.16 -13.49
CA TYR A 104 -7.84 3.76 -12.63
C TYR A 104 -7.74 2.25 -12.46
N VAL A 105 -6.55 1.72 -12.75
CA VAL A 105 -6.20 0.33 -12.48
C VAL A 105 -5.21 0.28 -11.30
N PRO A 106 -5.63 -0.25 -10.13
CA PRO A 106 -4.74 -0.37 -8.98
C PRO A 106 -3.58 -1.34 -9.29
N PRO A 107 -2.32 -1.02 -8.91
CA PRO A 107 -1.18 -1.87 -9.15
C PRO A 107 -1.41 -3.23 -8.47
N ILE A 108 -1.00 -4.31 -9.13
CA ILE A 108 -1.08 -5.66 -8.58
C ILE A 108 0.28 -6.33 -8.74
N ILE A 109 0.80 -6.88 -7.65
CA ILE A 109 2.09 -7.57 -7.64
C ILE A 109 1.92 -8.93 -7.00
N GLU A 110 2.44 -9.96 -7.68
CA GLU A 110 2.48 -11.31 -7.14
C GLU A 110 3.49 -11.40 -5.98
N PRO A 111 3.21 -12.20 -4.93
CA PRO A 111 4.05 -12.27 -3.74
C PRO A 111 5.50 -12.65 -4.06
N GLN A 112 5.69 -13.55 -5.01
CA GLN A 112 7.02 -13.94 -5.49
C GLN A 112 7.80 -12.74 -6.02
N ILE A 113 7.22 -11.95 -6.93
CA ILE A 113 7.87 -10.78 -7.52
C ILE A 113 8.26 -9.78 -6.42
N PHE A 114 7.37 -9.55 -5.46
CA PHE A 114 7.64 -8.69 -4.32
C PHE A 114 8.81 -9.24 -3.48
N LEU A 115 8.76 -10.51 -3.09
CA LEU A 115 9.75 -11.14 -2.23
C LEU A 115 11.12 -11.24 -2.90
N GLU A 116 11.17 -11.53 -4.20
CA GLU A 116 12.41 -11.49 -4.97
C GLU A 116 13.00 -10.08 -4.98
N LYS A 117 12.17 -9.06 -5.22
CA LYS A 117 12.62 -7.66 -5.19
C LYS A 117 13.13 -7.23 -3.82
N ILE A 118 12.51 -7.69 -2.74
CA ILE A 118 12.89 -7.29 -1.38
C ILE A 118 14.02 -8.13 -0.81
N LEU A 119 14.08 -9.43 -1.07
CA LEU A 119 15.02 -10.32 -0.41
C LEU A 119 16.22 -10.67 -1.27
N LEU A 120 16.06 -10.72 -2.60
CA LEU A 120 17.04 -11.30 -3.52
C LEU A 120 17.66 -10.28 -4.50
N ASP A 121 17.11 -9.06 -4.56
CA ASP A 121 17.66 -8.01 -5.41
C ASP A 121 19.08 -7.63 -4.99
N GLY A 122 19.94 -7.39 -5.97
CA GLY A 122 21.37 -7.14 -5.77
C GLY A 122 22.23 -8.37 -5.42
N LEU A 123 21.65 -9.56 -5.27
CA LEU A 123 22.42 -10.81 -5.07
C LEU A 123 22.84 -11.44 -6.40
N SER A 124 24.03 -12.04 -6.42
CA SER A 124 24.46 -12.91 -7.52
C SER A 124 23.64 -14.20 -7.57
N GLU A 125 23.67 -14.91 -8.71
CA GLU A 125 22.94 -16.17 -8.89
C GLU A 125 23.31 -17.21 -7.81
N GLN A 126 24.60 -17.38 -7.51
CA GLN A 126 25.06 -18.29 -6.46
C GLN A 126 24.52 -17.89 -5.07
N GLN A 127 24.50 -16.60 -4.75
CA GLN A 127 23.96 -16.09 -3.49
C GLN A 127 22.44 -16.28 -3.40
N ARG A 128 21.72 -16.13 -4.52
CA ARG A 128 20.27 -16.40 -4.59
C ARG A 128 19.97 -17.85 -4.29
N VAL A 129 20.69 -18.79 -4.93
CA VAL A 129 20.53 -20.23 -4.68
C VAL A 129 20.80 -20.54 -3.21
N GLN A 130 21.92 -20.06 -2.65
CA GLN A 130 22.23 -20.26 -1.23
C GLN A 130 21.15 -19.70 -0.29
N THR A 131 20.61 -18.53 -0.61
CA THR A 131 19.57 -17.87 0.19
C THR A 131 18.27 -18.66 0.16
N ILE A 132 17.82 -19.11 -1.02
CA ILE A 132 16.57 -19.85 -1.21
C ILE A 132 16.66 -21.24 -0.58
N SER A 133 17.82 -21.91 -0.67
CA SER A 133 18.05 -23.24 -0.09
C SER A 133 18.19 -23.23 1.44
N HIS A 134 18.34 -22.06 2.06
CA HIS A 134 18.46 -21.96 3.51
C HIS A 134 17.13 -22.30 4.20
N THR A 135 17.16 -23.12 5.25
CA THR A 135 15.95 -23.60 5.97
C THR A 135 15.09 -22.46 6.53
N GLY A 136 15.69 -21.31 6.83
CA GLY A 136 15.01 -20.11 7.32
C GLY A 136 14.41 -19.19 6.22
N PHE A 137 14.53 -19.52 4.94
CA PHE A 137 14.09 -18.63 3.85
C PHE A 137 12.57 -18.41 3.87
N HIS A 138 11.79 -19.48 3.96
CA HIS A 138 10.33 -19.38 4.00
C HIS A 138 9.83 -18.57 5.22
N ALA A 139 10.46 -18.76 6.39
CA ALA A 139 10.17 -17.94 7.57
C ALA A 139 10.49 -16.45 7.35
N SER A 140 11.55 -16.16 6.60
CA SER A 140 11.92 -14.79 6.20
C SER A 140 10.90 -14.18 5.24
N CYS A 141 10.35 -14.95 4.31
CA CYS A 141 9.25 -14.54 3.44
C CYS A 141 7.99 -14.20 4.25
N ILE A 142 7.58 -15.08 5.18
CA ILE A 142 6.43 -14.84 6.06
C ILE A 142 6.63 -13.56 6.88
N ARG A 143 7.79 -13.39 7.50
CA ARG A 143 8.12 -12.18 8.28
C ARG A 143 8.02 -10.92 7.43
N THR A 144 8.55 -10.96 6.21
CA THR A 144 8.52 -9.84 5.26
C THR A 144 7.08 -9.47 4.89
N LEU A 145 6.25 -10.46 4.52
CA LEU A 145 4.84 -10.23 4.20
C LEU A 145 4.03 -9.74 5.40
N THR A 146 4.24 -10.30 6.59
CA THR A 146 3.60 -9.82 7.83
C THR A 146 3.94 -8.37 8.12
N GLN A 147 5.22 -8.00 8.00
CA GLN A 147 5.67 -6.63 8.22
C GLN A 147 5.03 -5.66 7.22
N VAL A 148 5.03 -5.99 5.93
CA VAL A 148 4.55 -5.07 4.89
C VAL A 148 3.03 -4.97 4.88
N LEU A 149 2.33 -6.08 5.08
CA LEU A 149 0.86 -6.14 4.97
C LEU A 149 0.14 -5.88 6.29
N HIS A 150 0.87 -5.82 7.40
CA HIS A 150 0.31 -5.67 8.74
C HIS A 150 -0.75 -6.75 9.07
N VAL A 151 -0.49 -7.99 8.64
CA VAL A 151 -1.33 -9.15 8.92
C VAL A 151 -0.56 -10.20 9.75
N GLY A 152 -1.28 -10.93 10.60
CA GLY A 152 -0.67 -11.96 11.44
C GLY A 152 -0.02 -13.08 10.62
N ALA A 153 1.13 -13.60 11.11
CA ALA A 153 1.89 -14.65 10.44
C ALA A 153 1.06 -15.91 10.14
N ARG A 154 0.12 -16.27 11.03
CA ARG A 154 -0.80 -17.40 10.81
C ARG A 154 -1.68 -17.22 9.58
N SER A 155 -2.07 -15.99 9.24
CA SER A 155 -2.83 -15.70 8.02
C SER A 155 -1.95 -15.89 6.79
N VAL A 156 -0.71 -15.38 6.84
CA VAL A 156 0.26 -15.49 5.74
C VAL A 156 0.59 -16.96 5.44
N GLN A 157 0.80 -17.78 6.49
CA GLN A 157 1.06 -19.21 6.35
C GLN A 157 -0.05 -19.99 5.65
N LYS A 158 -1.31 -19.52 5.71
CA LYS A 158 -2.43 -20.14 5.00
C LYS A 158 -2.41 -19.87 3.50
N TRP A 159 -1.62 -18.89 3.04
CA TRP A 159 -1.59 -18.49 1.64
C TRP A 159 -0.66 -19.36 0.77
N GLY A 160 0.29 -20.06 1.38
CA GLY A 160 1.20 -20.97 0.68
C GLY A 160 2.30 -21.50 1.57
N GLN A 161 3.06 -22.46 1.05
CA GLN A 161 4.23 -23.08 1.71
C GLN A 161 5.53 -22.78 0.96
N ASP A 162 5.47 -21.96 -0.08
CA ASP A 162 6.58 -21.56 -0.94
C ASP A 162 6.56 -20.03 -1.17
N ILE A 163 7.53 -19.51 -1.93
CA ILE A 163 7.67 -18.08 -2.21
C ILE A 163 6.49 -17.50 -3.02
N THR A 164 5.66 -18.33 -3.65
CA THR A 164 4.55 -17.86 -4.50
C THR A 164 3.38 -17.34 -3.68
N PHE A 165 3.15 -17.92 -2.49
CA PHE A 165 1.95 -17.66 -1.68
C PHE A 165 0.67 -17.63 -2.54
N SER A 166 0.49 -18.66 -3.37
CA SER A 166 -0.52 -18.73 -4.45
C SER A 166 -1.97 -18.44 -4.01
N LYS A 167 -2.32 -18.64 -2.74
CA LYS A 167 -3.65 -18.35 -2.17
C LYS A 167 -3.76 -16.95 -1.54
N MET A 168 -2.79 -16.05 -1.76
CA MET A 168 -2.85 -14.70 -1.21
C MET A 168 -4.08 -13.95 -1.76
N PRO A 169 -4.92 -13.37 -0.88
CA PRO A 169 -6.04 -12.53 -1.29
C PRO A 169 -5.60 -11.36 -2.18
N ARG A 170 -6.40 -11.07 -3.22
CA ARG A 170 -6.10 -10.04 -4.22
C ARG A 170 -5.84 -8.65 -3.61
N ILE A 171 -6.56 -8.27 -2.55
CA ILE A 171 -6.37 -7.00 -1.84
C ILE A 171 -4.95 -6.82 -1.29
N HIS A 172 -4.32 -7.91 -0.83
CA HIS A 172 -2.94 -7.85 -0.34
C HIS A 172 -1.94 -7.72 -1.48
N LYS A 173 -2.21 -8.33 -2.65
CA LYS A 173 -1.40 -8.12 -3.87
C LYS A 173 -1.40 -6.66 -4.32
N HIS A 174 -2.52 -5.96 -4.17
CA HIS A 174 -2.59 -4.51 -4.40
C HIS A 174 -1.74 -3.72 -3.39
N THR A 175 -1.80 -4.11 -2.11
CA THR A 175 -0.99 -3.51 -1.05
C THR A 175 0.52 -3.68 -1.31
N LEU A 176 0.96 -4.85 -1.80
CA LEU A 176 2.34 -5.07 -2.22
C LEU A 176 2.75 -4.15 -3.38
N GLY A 177 1.84 -3.93 -4.34
CA GLY A 177 2.03 -2.98 -5.44
C GLY A 177 2.28 -1.55 -4.94
N TYR A 178 1.44 -1.07 -4.02
CA TYR A 178 1.63 0.25 -3.42
C TYR A 178 2.93 0.35 -2.60
N ALA A 179 3.28 -0.69 -1.84
CA ALA A 179 4.52 -0.73 -1.09
C ALA A 179 5.75 -0.61 -2.01
N LEU A 180 5.78 -1.33 -3.14
CA LEU A 180 6.86 -1.18 -4.11
C LEU A 180 6.90 0.22 -4.75
N ALA A 181 5.74 0.80 -5.07
CA ALA A 181 5.68 2.15 -5.60
C ALA A 181 6.26 3.18 -4.59
N ALA A 182 5.93 3.04 -3.31
CA ALA A 182 6.46 3.88 -2.23
C ALA A 182 7.97 3.72 -2.04
N ILE A 183 8.48 2.48 -2.11
CA ILE A 183 9.92 2.18 -2.04
C ILE A 183 10.66 2.85 -3.19
N SER A 184 10.21 2.63 -4.44
CA SER A 184 10.82 3.20 -5.63
C SER A 184 10.84 4.72 -5.57
N LYS A 185 9.75 5.35 -5.13
CA LYS A 185 9.66 6.81 -4.97
C LYS A 185 10.70 7.34 -3.99
N SER A 186 10.84 6.69 -2.83
CA SER A 186 11.80 7.08 -1.79
C SER A 186 13.25 6.95 -2.25
N GLN A 187 13.56 5.87 -2.99
CA GLN A 187 14.89 5.65 -3.56
C GLN A 187 15.26 6.72 -4.62
N HIS A 188 14.31 7.08 -5.49
CA HIS A 188 14.54 8.16 -6.47
C HIS A 188 14.79 9.52 -5.83
N GLN A 189 14.06 9.85 -4.75
CA GLN A 189 14.28 11.12 -4.03
C GLN A 189 15.66 11.17 -3.37
N SER A 190 16.12 10.06 -2.77
CA SER A 190 17.47 9.95 -2.19
C SER A 190 18.57 10.12 -3.25
N ASN A 191 18.43 9.47 -4.40
CA ASN A 191 19.40 9.58 -5.50
C ASN A 191 19.47 11.00 -6.08
N ASN A 192 18.33 11.68 -6.23
CA ASN A 192 18.29 13.06 -6.69
C ASN A 192 18.91 14.04 -5.68
N TRP A 193 18.84 13.74 -4.37
CA TRP A 193 19.47 14.56 -3.34
C TRP A 193 21.00 14.40 -3.36
N ASN A 194 21.49 13.17 -3.48
CA ASN A 194 22.92 12.89 -3.57
C ASN A 194 23.56 13.45 -4.85
N GLN A 195 22.84 13.50 -5.97
CA GLN A 195 23.31 14.14 -7.20
C GLN A 195 23.32 15.67 -7.16
N ARG A 196 22.53 16.30 -6.27
CA ARG A 196 22.52 17.75 -6.07
C ARG A 196 23.55 18.23 -5.05
N ALA A 197 24.13 17.32 -4.27
CA ALA A 197 25.12 17.59 -3.23
C ALA A 197 26.56 17.22 -3.65
N ALA A 198 26.75 16.77 -4.89
CA ALA A 198 28.04 16.49 -5.53
C ALA A 198 28.31 17.51 -6.63
#